data_AF-A0A4S4K7Q6-F1
#
_entry.id   AF-A0A4S4K7Q6-F1
#
_cell.length_a   1.000
_cell.length_b   1.000
_cell.length_c   1.000
_cell.angle_alpha   90.00
_cell.angle_beta   90.00
_cell.angle_gamma   90.00
#
_symmetry.space_group_name_H-M   'P 1'
#
loop_
_entity.id
_entity.type
_entity.pdbx_description
1 polymer ?
#
loop_
_entity_poly.entity_id
_entity_poly.type
_entity_poly.pdbx_seq_one_letter_code
_entity_poly.pdbx_strand_id
1 'polypeptide(L)'
;MFAEPMADERATPREWVLNAGYEYRFELDPGTSLAIKLVQGHAEIFGAELAEGKTYLFYEECKAAVFTWQGCTIEMSFIVLAPLEYCTYAFRT
;
A
#
# COMPACT_ATOMS: atom_id res chain seq x y z
N MET A 1 8.79 -16.58 -14.29
CA MET A 1 9.65 -15.39 -14.07
C MET A 1 9.02 -14.30 -14.93
N PHE A 2 8.12 -13.44 -14.46
CA PHE A 2 7.87 -12.83 -13.17
C PHE A 2 6.34 -12.81 -12.98
N ALA A 3 5.83 -13.14 -11.79
CA ALA A 3 4.42 -12.94 -11.53
C ALA A 3 4.21 -11.44 -11.34
N GLU A 4 3.60 -10.78 -12.33
CA GLU A 4 3.07 -9.44 -12.15
C GLU A 4 1.94 -9.56 -11.11
N PRO A 5 1.94 -8.77 -10.02
CA PRO A 5 0.82 -8.80 -9.09
C PRO A 5 -0.42 -8.32 -9.85
N MET A 6 -1.31 -9.25 -10.18
CA MET A 6 -2.63 -8.93 -10.73
C MET A 6 -3.41 -8.22 -9.64
N ALA A 7 -3.34 -6.89 -9.64
CA ALA A 7 -4.22 -6.05 -8.85
C ALA A 7 -5.66 -6.31 -9.33
N ASP A 8 -6.49 -6.86 -8.45
CA ASP A 8 -7.89 -7.14 -8.70
C ASP A 8 -8.65 -5.89 -9.16
N GLU A 9 -9.60 -6.10 -10.08
CA GLU A 9 -10.30 -5.10 -10.87
C GLU A 9 -11.38 -4.39 -10.02
N ARG A 10 -10.94 -3.42 -9.20
CA ARG A 10 -11.60 -2.14 -8.80
C ARG A 10 -11.26 -1.68 -7.38
N ALA A 11 -10.00 -1.77 -6.97
CA ALA A 11 -9.54 -0.91 -5.88
C ALA A 11 -9.45 0.53 -6.42
N THR A 12 -10.55 1.30 -6.34
CA THR A 12 -10.51 2.71 -6.74
C THR A 12 -9.48 3.42 -5.85
N PRO A 13 -8.37 3.91 -6.42
CA PRO A 13 -7.37 4.59 -5.64
C PRO A 13 -8.03 5.81 -4.99
N ARG A 14 -7.88 5.92 -3.68
CA ARG A 14 -8.30 7.09 -2.94
C ARG A 14 -7.09 7.97 -2.74
N GLU A 15 -7.29 9.27 -2.88
CA GLU A 15 -6.24 10.25 -2.66
C GLU A 15 -6.48 10.95 -1.32
N TRP A 16 -5.41 11.14 -0.56
CA TRP A 16 -5.41 11.91 0.67
C TRP A 16 -4.34 12.99 0.59
N VAL A 17 -4.79 14.23 0.78
CA VAL A 17 -3.91 15.39 0.92
C VAL A 17 -3.66 15.60 2.40
N LEU A 18 -2.40 15.50 2.81
CA LEU A 18 -1.93 15.70 4.17
C LEU A 18 -1.25 17.06 4.27
N ASN A 19 -1.68 17.86 5.24
CA ASN A 19 -1.03 19.13 5.55
C ASN A 19 0.28 18.89 6.31
N ALA A 20 1.14 19.91 6.33
CA ALA A 20 2.36 19.88 7.13
C ALA A 20 2.07 19.55 8.61
N GLY A 21 2.81 18.58 9.16
CA GLY A 21 2.69 18.11 10.54
C GLY A 21 1.54 17.13 10.78
N TYR A 22 0.85 16.67 9.74
CA TYR A 22 -0.22 15.68 9.86
C TYR A 22 0.29 14.27 9.54
N GLU A 23 -0.43 13.29 10.06
CA GLU A 23 -0.18 11.89 9.78
C GLU A 23 -1.46 11.15 9.42
N TYR A 24 -1.31 10.21 8.50
CA TYR A 24 -2.34 9.27 8.15
C TYR A 24 -2.06 7.94 8.87
N ARG A 25 -2.93 7.56 9.80
CA ARG A 25 -2.83 6.31 10.56
C ARG A 25 -3.77 5.26 9.98
N PHE A 26 -3.26 4.06 9.73
CA PHE A 26 -4.07 2.93 9.30
C PHE A 26 -3.76 1.67 10.12
N GLU A 27 -4.78 0.83 10.20
CA GLU A 27 -4.75 -0.51 10.79
C GLU A 27 -5.34 -1.47 9.76
N LEU A 28 -4.64 -2.55 9.50
CA LEU A 28 -5.08 -3.62 8.60
C LEU A 28 -5.55 -4.81 9.41
N ASP A 29 -6.70 -5.34 9.03
CA ASP A 29 -7.21 -6.61 9.54
C ASP A 29 -6.45 -7.79 8.91
N PRO A 30 -6.40 -8.97 9.57
CA PRO A 30 -5.80 -10.17 9.00
C PRO A 30 -6.37 -10.51 7.62
N GLY A 31 -5.49 -10.87 6.67
CA GLY A 31 -5.88 -11.18 5.29
C GLY A 31 -6.23 -9.96 4.42
N THR A 32 -6.08 -8.73 4.93
CA THR A 32 -6.17 -7.52 4.10
C THR A 32 -4.79 -7.08 3.61
N SER A 33 -4.75 -6.38 2.49
CA SER A 33 -3.51 -5.79 1.96
C SER A 33 -3.79 -4.39 1.44
N LEU A 34 -2.76 -3.54 1.53
CA LEU A 34 -2.88 -2.13 1.23
C LEU A 34 -1.67 -1.65 0.45
N ALA A 35 -1.91 -1.01 -0.68
CA ALA A 35 -0.90 -0.27 -1.41
C ALA A 35 -1.00 1.21 -1.04
N ILE A 36 0.12 1.82 -0.67
CA ILE A 36 0.25 3.26 -0.49
C ILE A 36 1.31 3.77 -1.47
N LYS A 37 0.98 4.79 -2.25
CA LYS A 37 1.90 5.46 -3.15
C LYS A 37 2.00 6.92 -2.76
N LEU A 38 3.23 7.43 -2.67
CA LEU A 38 3.46 8.87 -2.54
C LEU A 38 3.30 9.50 -3.93
N VAL A 39 2.27 10.32 -4.12
CA VAL A 39 2.00 10.99 -5.40
C VAL A 39 2.86 12.24 -5.51
N GLN A 40 2.93 13.03 -4.43
CA GLN A 40 3.63 14.30 -4.41
C GLN A 40 4.08 14.68 -2.98
N GLY A 41 5.21 15.36 -2.87
CA GLY A 41 5.71 15.93 -1.62
C GLY A 41 6.63 14.98 -0.85
N HIS A 42 6.77 15.20 0.46
CA HIS A 42 7.63 14.39 1.33
C HIS A 42 6.82 13.69 2.39
N ALA A 43 7.02 12.38 2.54
CA ALA A 43 6.35 11.58 3.54
C ALA A 43 7.30 10.54 4.12
N GLU A 44 7.07 10.14 5.37
CA GLU A 44 7.87 9.14 6.06
C GLU A 44 6.98 8.20 6.86
N ILE A 45 7.46 6.98 7.08
CA ILE A 45 6.84 5.99 7.97
C ILE A 45 7.84 5.66 9.06
N PHE A 46 7.53 6.04 10.30
CA PHE A 46 8.41 5.83 11.47
C PHE A 46 9.87 6.27 11.24
N GLY A 47 10.07 7.41 10.57
CA GLY A 47 11.40 7.97 10.25
C GLY A 47 12.05 7.42 8.98
N ALA A 48 11.41 6.49 8.26
CA ALA A 48 11.86 6.02 6.95
C ALA A 48 11.17 6.83 5.83
N GLU A 49 11.96 7.56 5.05
CA GLU A 49 11.45 8.40 3.96
C GLU A 49 10.87 7.57 2.80
N LEU A 50 9.72 8.01 2.29
CA LEU A 50 9.06 7.44 1.13
C LEU A 50 9.52 8.14 -0.15
N ALA A 51 9.78 7.36 -1.19
CA ALA A 51 10.13 7.88 -2.51
C ALA A 51 8.86 8.25 -3.30
N GLU A 52 8.86 9.44 -3.89
CA GLU A 52 7.79 9.91 -4.77
C GLU A 52 7.60 8.97 -5.97
N GLY A 53 6.35 8.69 -6.33
CA GLY A 53 5.97 7.76 -7.40
C GLY A 53 6.08 6.28 -7.04
N LYS A 54 6.68 5.93 -5.90
CA LYS A 54 6.88 4.53 -5.48
C LYS A 54 5.69 4.01 -4.68
N THR A 55 5.25 2.80 -5.03
CA THR A 55 4.21 2.07 -4.31
C THR A 55 4.83 1.19 -3.23
N TYR A 56 4.31 1.31 -2.02
CA TYR A 56 4.66 0.53 -0.84
C TYR A 56 3.49 -0.39 -0.50
N LEU A 57 3.79 -1.67 -0.33
CA LEU A 57 2.79 -2.71 -0.09
C LEU A 57 2.85 -3.14 1.38
N PHE A 58 1.71 -3.07 2.04
CA PHE A 58 1.48 -3.56 3.39
C PHE A 58 0.59 -4.80 3.29
N TYR A 59 0.98 -5.84 4.00
CA TYR A 59 0.31 -7.14 4.00
C TYR A 59 -0.04 -7.53 5.43
N GLU A 60 -1.04 -8.40 5.56
CA GLU A 60 -1.46 -8.99 6.84
C GLU A 60 -1.89 -7.93 7.87
N GLU A 61 -1.97 -8.32 9.14
CA GLU A 61 -2.23 -7.42 10.26
C GLU A 61 -1.05 -6.45 10.46
N CYS A 62 -1.28 -5.16 10.19
CA CYS A 62 -0.26 -4.12 10.29
C CYS A 62 -0.84 -2.80 10.79
N LYS A 63 -0.07 -2.10 11.62
CA LYS A 63 -0.38 -0.74 12.10
C LYS A 63 0.76 0.18 11.73
N ALA A 64 0.47 1.21 10.94
CA ALA A 64 1.47 2.17 10.48
C ALA A 64 0.87 3.58 10.38
N ALA A 65 1.78 4.56 10.36
CA ALA A 65 1.45 5.96 10.21
C ALA A 65 2.35 6.57 9.13
N VAL A 66 1.73 7.23 8.13
CA VAL A 66 2.44 8.04 7.14
C VAL A 66 2.43 9.48 7.64
N PHE A 67 3.58 9.98 8.05
CA PHE A 67 3.75 11.34 8.54
C PHE A 67 4.32 12.25 7.44
N THR A 68 3.98 13.53 7.45
CA THR A 68 4.63 14.53 6.61
C THR A 68 4.99 15.79 7.39
N TRP A 69 6.23 16.25 7.21
CA TRP A 69 6.69 17.51 7.82
C TRP A 69 6.24 18.74 7.03
N GLN A 70 6.11 18.62 5.71
CA GLN A 70 5.94 19.75 4.79
C GLN A 70 4.60 19.73 4.04
N GLY A 71 3.88 18.62 4.11
CA GLY A 71 2.70 18.33 3.33
C GLY A 71 3.00 17.33 2.21
N CYS A 72 2.04 16.44 1.94
CA CYS A 72 2.15 15.46 0.88
C CYS A 72 0.78 15.02 0.36
N THR A 73 0.80 14.33 -0.76
CA THR A 73 -0.38 13.67 -1.34
C THR A 73 -0.07 12.21 -1.48
N ILE A 74 -0.89 11.38 -0.82
CA ILE A 74 -0.77 9.92 -0.88
C ILE A 74 -1.98 9.33 -1.58
N GLU A 75 -1.73 8.30 -2.36
CA GLU A 75 -2.74 7.47 -2.99
C GLU A 75 -2.76 6.12 -2.28
N MET A 76 -3.92 5.61 -1.93
CA MET A 76 -4.06 4.26 -1.38
C MET A 76 -5.11 3.44 -2.08
N SER A 77 -4.77 2.16 -2.23
CA SER A 77 -5.58 1.16 -2.91
C SER A 77 -5.59 -0.11 -2.06
N PHE A 78 -6.78 -0.55 -1.66
CA PHE A 78 -6.94 -1.83 -0.98
C PHE A 78 -6.74 -2.96 -1.98
N ILE A 79 -5.83 -3.88 -1.68
CA ILE A 79 -5.64 -5.08 -2.48
C ILE A 79 -6.36 -6.20 -1.75
N VAL A 80 -7.38 -6.75 -2.39
CA VAL A 80 -7.93 -8.04 -1.96
C VAL A 80 -6.98 -9.09 -2.51
N LEU A 81 -6.18 -9.70 -1.63
CA LEU A 81 -5.55 -10.96 -1.98
C LEU A 81 -6.69 -11.96 -2.14
N ALA A 82 -7.06 -12.25 -3.38
CA ALA A 82 -7.99 -13.35 -3.65
C ALA A 82 -7.45 -14.60 -2.94
N PRO A 83 -8.31 -15.37 -2.23
CA PRO A 83 -7.88 -16.60 -1.61
C PRO A 83 -7.19 -17.47 -2.68
N LEU A 84 -6.06 -18.03 -2.31
CA LEU A 84 -5.17 -18.82 -3.15
C LEU A 84 -5.90 -20.02 -3.82
N GLU A 85 -6.68 -19.79 -4.87
CA GLU A 85 -7.15 -20.86 -5.77
C GLU A 85 -6.22 -21.08 -6.97
N TYR A 86 -5.08 -20.40 -7.04
CA TYR A 86 -4.10 -20.57 -8.13
C TYR A 86 -2.69 -21.00 -7.69
N CYS A 87 -2.53 -21.54 -6.48
CA CYS A 87 -1.35 -22.33 -6.13
C CYS A 87 -1.58 -23.82 -6.44
N THR A 88 -1.89 -24.12 -7.71
CA THR A 88 -1.83 -25.48 -8.27
C THR A 88 -1.19 -25.46 -9.66
N TYR A 89 -0.04 -24.80 -9.79
CA TYR A 89 1.00 -25.30 -10.69
C TYR A 89 1.77 -26.37 -9.90
N ALA A 90 1.23 -27.59 -9.83
CA ALA A 90 1.61 -28.66 -10.73
C ALA A 90 3.11 -28.97 -10.68
N PHE A 91 3.56 -29.64 -9.62
CA PHE A 91 4.61 -30.65 -9.78
C PHE A 91 3.99 -31.83 -10.57
N ARG A 92 3.89 -31.68 -11.89
CA ARG A 92 3.89 -32.83 -12.78
C ARG A 92 5.36 -33.22 -12.97
N THR A 93 5.82 -34.19 -12.21
CA THR A 93 6.83 -35.13 -12.72
C THR A 93 6.10 -36.23 -13.48
#